data_AF-A0A960PHW7-F1
#
_entry.id   AF-A0A960PHW7-F1
#
_cell.length_a   1.000
_cell.length_b   1.000
_cell.length_c   1.000
_cell.angle_alpha   90.00
_cell.angle_beta   90.00
_cell.angle_gamma   90.00
#
_symmetry.space_group_name_H-M   'P 1'
#
loop_
_entity.id
_entity.type
_entity.pdbx_description
1 polymer ?
#
loop_
_entity_poly.entity_id
_entity_poly.type
_entity_poly.pdbx_seq_one_letter_code
_entity_poly.pdbx_strand_id
1 'polypeptide(L)'
;MAAPSDVIDPNTADDAGSDAAAGRESSEGMADAGAGEAAAGRALEWLNRHGGWLAALLIVGLIAGLVGYRIGEPPQPGADSVDVGFLQDMYTHHDQAVEMSLIMASEATNPIVQSVAQEIVVQQRFEQGAMAAWLGEWGHDLGDFERTAMAWMGTPTPIAEMDGMQSSDEMAALRAAEGPDKDLLFLEMMNDHHRGGVHMSEYAQVRAEDPRVRRQAELMATNQAIEIEEMNGLIQRLEQGEQPGG
;
A
#
# COMPACT_ATOMS: atom_id res chain seq x y z
N MET A 1 -33.14 15.85 19.04
CA MET A 1 -33.08 14.72 19.99
C MET A 1 -31.66 14.67 20.51
N ALA A 2 -31.44 15.23 21.70
CA ALA A 2 -30.18 15.22 22.42
C ALA A 2 -30.51 14.72 23.83
N ALA A 3 -29.81 13.67 24.28
CA ALA A 3 -29.96 13.11 25.62
C ALA A 3 -29.11 13.92 26.62
N PRO A 4 -29.62 14.24 27.82
CA PRO A 4 -28.82 14.81 28.89
C PRO A 4 -28.20 13.73 29.80
N SER A 5 -27.02 14.07 30.30
CA SER A 5 -26.15 13.29 31.19
C SER A 5 -26.61 13.41 32.65
N ASP A 6 -26.74 12.27 33.34
CA ASP A 6 -27.00 12.25 34.79
C ASP A 6 -25.70 12.39 35.58
N VAL A 7 -25.65 13.47 36.37
CA VAL A 7 -24.71 13.69 37.47
C VAL A 7 -25.43 13.28 38.76
N ILE A 8 -24.90 12.29 39.47
CA ILE A 8 -25.35 11.95 40.83
C ILE A 8 -24.29 12.42 41.83
N ASP A 9 -24.72 13.36 42.67
CA ASP A 9 -24.06 13.86 43.87
C ASP A 9 -24.62 13.11 45.09
N PRO A 10 -23.80 12.55 45.99
CA PRO A 10 -24.28 12.10 47.28
C PRO A 10 -23.62 12.89 48.41
N ASN A 11 -24.35 13.87 48.94
CA ASN A 11 -24.20 14.27 50.33
C ASN A 11 -25.58 14.38 50.99
N THR A 12 -25.94 13.33 51.76
CA THR A 12 -26.98 13.38 52.78
C THR A 12 -26.38 12.87 54.08
N ALA A 13 -26.46 13.75 55.07
CA ALA A 13 -25.91 13.65 56.41
C ALA A 13 -26.86 12.91 57.38
N ASP A 14 -26.45 12.94 58.65
CA ASP A 14 -27.15 12.57 59.90
C ASP A 14 -26.85 11.13 60.36
N ASP A 15 -26.56 10.82 61.63
CA ASP A 15 -26.83 11.54 62.88
C ASP A 15 -25.95 10.99 64.04
N ALA A 16 -25.82 11.82 65.07
CA ALA A 16 -25.76 11.51 66.50
C ALA A 16 -24.58 10.73 67.12
N GLY A 17 -24.05 11.34 68.19
CA GLY A 17 -24.07 10.65 69.48
C GLY A 17 -22.71 10.39 70.12
N SER A 18 -22.19 11.42 70.80
CA SER A 18 -21.14 11.28 71.80
C SER A 18 -21.63 10.44 72.98
N ASP A 19 -20.87 9.42 73.38
CA ASP A 19 -20.72 9.09 74.80
C ASP A 19 -19.37 8.41 75.06
N ALA A 20 -18.75 8.84 76.16
CA ALA A 20 -17.38 8.52 76.52
C ALA A 20 -17.22 7.09 77.05
N ALA A 21 -16.15 6.42 76.66
CA ALA A 21 -15.53 5.40 77.49
C ALA A 21 -14.04 5.25 77.14
N ALA A 22 -13.22 5.49 78.16
CA ALA A 22 -11.78 5.42 78.12
C ALA A 22 -11.26 3.98 77.92
N GLY A 23 -10.08 3.90 77.28
CA GLY A 23 -9.07 2.89 77.61
C GLY A 23 -9.10 1.60 76.80
N ARG A 24 -8.24 1.52 75.78
CA ARG A 24 -7.14 0.54 75.71
C ARG A 24 -6.28 0.80 74.47
N GLU A 25 -5.03 1.19 74.73
CA GLU A 25 -3.97 1.23 73.74
C GLU A 25 -3.58 -0.19 73.29
N SER A 26 -3.22 -0.26 72.00
CA SER A 26 -2.07 -0.98 71.44
C SER A 26 -1.95 -2.50 71.65
N SER A 27 -2.24 -3.28 70.61
CA SER A 27 -1.44 -4.49 70.29
C SER A 27 -1.41 -4.94 68.82
N GLU A 28 -1.95 -4.19 67.86
CA GLU A 28 -2.07 -4.69 66.47
C GLU A 28 -0.90 -4.31 65.53
N GLY A 29 -0.02 -3.38 65.92
CA GLY A 29 1.05 -2.85 65.04
C GLY A 29 2.35 -3.66 64.96
N MET A 30 2.57 -4.68 65.80
CA MET A 30 3.85 -5.41 65.86
C MET A 30 3.82 -6.78 65.16
N ALA A 31 2.62 -7.37 64.99
CA ALA A 31 2.47 -8.68 64.34
C ALA A 31 2.58 -8.60 62.80
N ASP A 32 2.18 -7.46 62.22
CA ASP A 32 2.17 -7.24 60.77
C ASP A 32 3.57 -7.01 60.19
N ALA A 33 4.43 -6.27 60.90
CA ALA A 33 5.81 -5.99 60.48
C ALA A 33 6.68 -7.27 60.40
N GLY A 34 6.57 -8.17 61.38
CA GLY A 34 7.33 -9.44 61.39
C GLY A 34 6.84 -10.46 60.36
N ALA A 35 5.55 -10.43 60.02
CA ALA A 35 5.00 -11.26 58.95
C ALA A 35 5.52 -10.82 57.56
N GLY A 36 5.65 -9.50 57.36
CA GLY A 36 6.25 -8.90 56.16
C GLY A 36 7.73 -9.24 55.98
N GLU A 37 8.55 -9.12 57.04
CA GLU A 37 9.97 -9.49 57.00
C GLU A 37 10.18 -10.99 56.75
N ALA A 38 9.39 -11.85 57.38
CA ALA A 38 9.47 -13.30 57.16
C ALA A 38 9.01 -13.70 55.75
N ALA A 39 8.03 -12.99 55.18
CA ALA A 39 7.61 -13.19 53.79
C ALA A 39 8.69 -12.74 52.80
N ALA A 40 9.33 -11.60 53.05
CA ALA A 40 10.44 -11.10 52.24
C ALA A 40 11.65 -12.05 52.28
N GLY A 41 12.01 -12.58 53.45
CA GLY A 41 13.10 -13.57 53.58
C GLY A 41 12.83 -14.86 52.81
N ARG A 42 11.61 -15.41 52.90
CA ARG A 42 11.23 -16.61 52.12
C ARG A 42 11.23 -16.36 50.62
N ALA A 43 10.82 -15.17 50.18
CA ALA A 43 10.87 -14.78 48.77
C ALA A 43 12.32 -14.69 48.26
N LEU A 44 13.23 -14.13 49.07
CA LEU A 44 14.65 -14.03 48.73
C LEU A 44 15.35 -15.40 48.69
N GLU A 45 15.06 -16.30 49.62
CA GLU A 45 15.59 -17.67 49.59
C GLU A 45 15.07 -18.46 48.38
N TRP A 46 13.79 -18.29 48.04
CA TRP A 46 13.19 -18.92 46.87
C TRP A 46 13.79 -18.38 45.57
N LEU A 47 13.98 -17.06 45.47
CA LEU A 47 14.64 -16.41 44.35
C LEU A 47 16.12 -16.82 44.23
N ASN A 48 16.83 -17.00 45.33
CA ASN A 48 18.23 -17.46 45.27
C ASN A 48 18.32 -18.91 44.79
N ARG A 49 17.35 -19.76 45.17
CA ARG A 49 17.28 -21.18 44.79
C ARG A 49 16.83 -21.39 43.34
N HIS A 50 15.92 -20.57 42.83
CA HIS A 50 15.31 -20.75 41.50
C HIS A 50 15.66 -19.64 40.50
N GLY A 51 16.31 -18.56 40.94
CA GLY A 51 16.63 -17.39 40.13
C GLY A 51 17.55 -17.72 38.95
N GLY A 52 18.47 -18.68 39.11
CA GLY A 52 19.28 -19.18 37.99
C GLY A 52 18.43 -19.84 36.89
N TRP A 53 17.41 -20.63 37.27
CA TRP A 53 16.49 -21.26 36.32
C TRP A 53 15.54 -20.26 35.68
N LEU A 54 15.04 -19.28 36.44
CA LEU A 54 14.20 -18.20 35.91
C LEU A 54 14.97 -17.31 34.92
N ALA A 55 16.22 -16.96 35.24
CA ALA A 55 17.09 -16.22 34.33
C ALA A 55 17.38 -17.03 33.05
N ALA A 56 17.65 -18.33 33.17
CA ALA A 56 17.86 -19.20 32.01
C ALA A 56 16.61 -19.28 31.12
N LEU A 57 15.42 -19.41 31.69
CA LEU A 57 14.15 -19.44 30.93
C LEU A 57 13.87 -18.12 30.23
N LEU A 58 14.15 -16.98 30.88
CA LEU A 58 14.02 -15.65 30.25
C LEU A 58 14.99 -15.49 29.08
N ILE A 59 16.24 -15.93 29.23
CA ILE A 59 17.26 -15.88 28.17
C ILE A 59 16.83 -16.77 26.99
N VAL A 60 16.37 -17.99 27.25
CA VAL A 60 15.88 -18.90 26.19
C VAL A 60 14.65 -18.30 25.49
N GLY A 61 13.72 -17.71 26.23
CA GLY A 61 12.55 -17.03 25.66
C GLY A 61 12.93 -15.82 24.79
N LEU A 62 13.90 -15.01 25.22
CA LEU A 62 14.44 -13.89 24.43
C LEU A 62 15.15 -14.37 23.16
N ILE A 63 15.96 -15.43 23.26
CA ILE A 63 16.63 -16.02 22.09
C ILE A 63 15.60 -16.62 21.14
N ALA A 64 14.62 -17.37 21.64
CA ALA A 64 13.55 -17.94 20.82
C ALA A 64 12.69 -16.86 20.17
N GLY A 65 12.38 -15.77 20.89
CA GLY A 65 11.68 -14.61 20.36
C GLY A 65 12.47 -13.88 19.27
N LEU A 66 13.78 -13.69 19.47
CA LEU A 66 14.68 -13.08 18.47
C LEU A 66 14.85 -13.97 17.24
N VAL A 67 15.02 -15.28 17.43
CA VAL A 67 15.14 -16.27 16.35
C VAL A 67 13.81 -16.37 15.58
N GLY A 68 12.68 -16.41 16.28
CA GLY A 68 11.35 -16.38 15.68
C GLY A 68 11.09 -15.09 14.90
N TYR A 69 11.54 -13.94 15.41
CA TYR A 69 11.48 -12.67 14.68
C TYR A 69 12.35 -12.67 13.42
N ARG A 70 13.51 -13.31 13.44
CA ARG A 70 14.43 -13.40 12.29
C ARG A 70 14.04 -14.46 11.26
N ILE A 71 13.29 -15.49 11.66
CA ILE A 71 12.82 -16.58 10.79
C ILE A 71 11.38 -16.34 10.32
N GLY A 72 10.63 -15.48 11.00
CA GLY A 72 9.20 -15.26 10.77
C GLY A 72 8.84 -14.27 9.66
N GLU A 73 9.82 -13.65 9.00
CA GLU A 73 9.52 -12.86 7.80
C GLU A 73 9.28 -13.82 6.63
N PRO A 74 8.10 -13.75 5.97
CA PRO A 74 7.87 -14.52 4.75
C PRO A 74 8.97 -14.18 3.73
N PRO A 75 9.45 -15.16 2.95
CA PRO A 75 10.46 -14.89 1.93
C PRO A 75 9.96 -13.80 0.99
N GLN A 76 10.80 -12.80 0.73
CA GLN A 76 10.50 -11.75 -0.23
C GLN A 76 10.43 -12.34 -1.64
N PRO A 77 9.59 -11.79 -2.55
CA PRO A 77 9.54 -12.27 -3.92
C PRO A 77 10.92 -12.24 -4.59
N GLY A 78 11.31 -13.34 -5.23
CA GLY A 78 12.57 -13.43 -5.97
C GLY A 78 12.53 -12.66 -7.29
N ALA A 79 13.69 -12.37 -7.88
CA ALA A 79 13.78 -11.59 -9.12
C ALA A 79 13.02 -12.21 -10.32
N ASP A 80 12.91 -13.54 -10.36
CA ASP A 80 12.19 -14.27 -11.40
C ASP A 80 10.68 -14.44 -11.09
N SER A 81 10.17 -13.80 -10.03
CA SER A 81 8.76 -13.89 -9.67
C SER A 81 7.87 -13.04 -10.57
N VAL A 82 6.58 -13.41 -10.60
CA VAL A 82 5.54 -12.59 -11.22
C VAL A 82 5.48 -11.21 -10.56
N ASP A 83 5.64 -11.14 -9.25
CA ASP A 83 5.59 -9.88 -8.50
C ASP A 83 6.67 -8.91 -8.95
N VAL A 84 7.93 -9.33 -9.01
CA VAL A 84 9.04 -8.43 -9.38
C VAL A 84 8.96 -8.09 -10.86
N GLY A 85 8.79 -9.09 -11.72
CA GLY A 85 8.73 -8.89 -13.16
C GLY A 85 7.58 -7.97 -13.59
N PHE A 86 6.38 -8.16 -13.03
CA PHE A 86 5.21 -7.31 -13.31
C PHE A 86 5.46 -5.87 -12.88
N LEU A 87 5.97 -5.64 -11.67
CA LEU A 87 6.19 -4.28 -11.19
C LEU A 87 7.26 -3.53 -12.00
N GLN A 88 8.33 -4.22 -12.42
CA GLN A 88 9.37 -3.61 -13.26
C GLN A 88 8.84 -3.28 -14.66
N ASP A 89 8.12 -4.21 -15.29
CA ASP A 89 7.52 -4.02 -16.61
C ASP A 89 6.45 -2.93 -16.60
N MET A 90 5.49 -3.03 -15.69
CA MET A 90 4.41 -2.05 -15.58
C MET A 90 4.92 -0.67 -15.18
N TYR A 91 6.00 -0.57 -14.37
CA TYR A 91 6.63 0.73 -14.10
C TYR A 91 7.14 1.40 -15.38
N THR A 92 7.81 0.62 -16.23
CA THR A 92 8.37 1.11 -17.50
C THR A 92 7.26 1.45 -18.50
N HIS A 93 6.23 0.61 -18.58
CA HIS A 93 5.04 0.83 -19.39
C HIS A 93 4.32 2.12 -18.97
N HIS A 94 4.08 2.32 -17.67
CA HIS A 94 3.50 3.54 -17.13
C HIS A 94 4.32 4.80 -17.43
N ASP A 95 5.65 4.70 -17.55
CA ASP A 95 6.47 5.87 -17.83
C ASP A 95 6.17 6.45 -19.23
N GLN A 96 5.90 5.58 -20.21
CA GLN A 96 5.49 6.02 -21.55
C GLN A 96 4.07 6.59 -21.57
N ALA A 97 3.11 6.00 -20.84
CA ALA A 97 1.77 6.58 -20.68
C ALA A 97 1.83 7.99 -20.08
N VAL A 98 2.67 8.19 -19.07
CA VAL A 98 2.86 9.51 -18.47
C VAL A 98 3.55 10.46 -19.45
N GLU A 99 4.53 10.01 -20.23
CA GLU A 99 5.16 10.84 -21.26
C GLU A 99 4.14 11.34 -22.29
N MET A 100 3.35 10.44 -22.88
CA MET A 100 2.28 10.79 -23.83
C MET A 100 1.29 11.78 -23.22
N SER A 101 0.86 11.51 -21.99
CA SER A 101 -0.12 12.34 -21.30
C SER A 101 0.42 13.71 -20.88
N LEU A 102 1.72 13.84 -20.57
CA LEU A 102 2.33 15.14 -20.27
C LEU A 102 2.38 16.05 -21.50
N ILE A 103 2.61 15.49 -22.69
CA ILE A 103 2.52 16.23 -23.96
C ILE A 103 1.10 16.80 -24.08
N MET A 104 0.09 15.94 -23.96
CA MET A 104 -1.31 16.31 -24.19
C MET A 104 -1.92 17.18 -23.09
N ALA A 105 -1.45 17.06 -21.85
CA ALA A 105 -1.88 17.95 -20.77
C ALA A 105 -1.62 19.44 -21.09
N SER A 106 -0.64 19.74 -21.95
CA SER A 106 -0.33 21.10 -22.38
C SER A 106 -0.73 21.43 -23.82
N GLU A 107 -0.90 20.43 -24.68
CA GLU A 107 -1.07 20.62 -26.14
C GLU A 107 -2.43 20.14 -26.68
N ALA A 108 -3.24 19.44 -25.88
CA ALA A 108 -4.57 18.99 -26.30
C ALA A 108 -5.48 20.17 -26.65
N THR A 109 -6.24 20.04 -27.74
CA THR A 109 -7.16 21.10 -28.18
C THR A 109 -8.57 20.94 -27.65
N ASN A 110 -8.98 19.70 -27.40
CA ASN A 110 -10.23 19.37 -26.75
C ASN A 110 -10.05 19.37 -25.22
N PRO A 111 -10.83 20.16 -24.46
CA PRO A 111 -10.69 20.24 -23.00
C PRO A 111 -10.99 18.92 -22.28
N ILE A 112 -11.83 18.04 -22.85
CA ILE A 112 -12.06 16.71 -22.27
C ILE A 112 -10.82 15.83 -22.46
N VAL A 113 -10.18 15.87 -23.63
CA VAL A 113 -8.93 15.12 -23.89
C VAL A 113 -7.81 15.63 -22.99
N GLN A 114 -7.73 16.94 -22.77
CA GLN A 114 -6.80 17.53 -21.82
C GLN A 114 -7.03 16.99 -20.40
N SER A 115 -8.28 16.90 -19.95
CA SER A 115 -8.62 16.33 -18.64
C SER A 115 -8.23 14.86 -18.53
N VAL A 116 -8.55 14.05 -19.55
CA VAL A 116 -8.15 12.63 -19.61
C VAL A 116 -6.63 12.48 -19.46
N ALA A 117 -5.86 13.26 -20.21
CA ALA A 117 -4.40 13.25 -20.09
C ALA A 117 -3.92 13.61 -18.68
N GLN A 118 -4.51 14.63 -18.03
CA GLN A 118 -4.15 15.01 -16.66
C GLN A 118 -4.48 13.91 -15.64
N GLU A 119 -5.64 13.27 -15.79
CA GLU A 119 -6.08 12.16 -14.93
C GLU A 119 -5.14 10.96 -15.04
N ILE A 120 -4.75 10.58 -16.26
CA ILE A 120 -3.78 9.51 -16.51
C ILE A 120 -2.43 9.84 -15.85
N VAL A 121 -1.91 11.06 -15.98
CA VAL A 121 -0.65 11.46 -15.31
C VAL A 121 -0.75 11.25 -13.79
N VAL A 122 -1.84 11.69 -13.17
CA VAL A 122 -2.01 11.60 -11.72
C VAL A 122 -2.09 10.14 -11.26
N GLN A 123 -2.93 9.34 -11.91
CA GLN A 123 -3.15 7.95 -11.51
C GLN A 123 -1.90 7.10 -11.74
N GLN A 124 -1.29 7.18 -12.92
CA GLN A 124 -0.16 6.33 -13.26
C GLN A 124 1.11 6.71 -12.50
N ARG A 125 1.32 7.99 -12.15
CA ARG A 125 2.40 8.38 -11.23
C ARG A 125 2.18 7.86 -9.81
N PHE A 126 0.94 7.82 -9.32
CA PHE A 126 0.63 7.23 -8.02
C PHE A 126 0.95 5.73 -8.01
N GLU A 127 0.54 5.02 -9.05
CA GLU A 127 0.80 3.60 -9.22
C GLU A 127 2.30 3.30 -9.35
N GLN A 128 3.06 4.07 -10.15
CA GLN A 128 4.52 3.99 -10.20
C GLN A 128 5.18 4.15 -8.83
N GLY A 129 4.66 5.06 -7.99
CA GLY A 129 5.13 5.24 -6.62
C GLY A 129 4.93 4.00 -5.74
N ALA A 130 3.79 3.34 -5.86
CA ALA A 130 3.52 2.09 -5.14
C ALA A 130 4.45 0.95 -5.63
N MET A 131 4.61 0.80 -6.95
CA MET A 131 5.50 -0.21 -7.53
C MET A 131 6.95 -0.02 -7.08
N ALA A 132 7.46 1.22 -7.14
CA ALA A 132 8.80 1.56 -6.68
C ALA A 132 8.99 1.31 -5.18
N ALA A 133 7.99 1.61 -4.37
CA ALA A 133 8.04 1.37 -2.93
C ALA A 133 8.14 -0.13 -2.60
N TRP A 134 7.35 -0.98 -3.27
CA TRP A 134 7.39 -2.44 -3.03
C TRP A 134 8.66 -3.09 -3.55
N LEU A 135 9.13 -2.71 -4.74
CA LEU A 135 10.43 -3.17 -5.24
C LEU A 135 11.55 -2.78 -4.27
N GLY A 136 11.56 -1.54 -3.78
CA GLY A 136 12.52 -1.07 -2.79
C GLY A 136 12.41 -1.78 -1.44
N GLU A 137 11.20 -2.09 -0.98
CA GLU A 137 10.94 -2.90 0.24
C GLU A 137 11.58 -4.29 0.12
N TRP A 138 11.57 -4.87 -1.09
CA TRP A 138 12.13 -6.19 -1.39
C TRP A 138 13.59 -6.17 -1.85
N GLY A 139 14.23 -4.99 -1.85
CA GLY A 139 15.62 -4.84 -2.26
C GLY A 139 15.88 -5.00 -3.76
N HIS A 140 14.84 -4.88 -4.59
CA HIS A 140 14.96 -4.91 -6.06
C HIS A 140 15.04 -3.49 -6.64
N ASP A 141 15.70 -3.35 -7.77
CA ASP A 141 15.68 -2.13 -8.57
C ASP A 141 14.43 -2.07 -9.48
N LEU A 142 14.24 -0.94 -10.15
CA LEU A 142 13.14 -0.73 -11.11
C LEU A 142 13.33 -1.50 -12.44
N GLY A 143 14.44 -2.23 -12.58
CA GLY A 143 14.88 -2.82 -13.84
C GLY A 143 15.71 -1.83 -14.67
N ASP A 144 16.71 -2.36 -15.38
CA ASP A 144 17.40 -1.62 -16.43
C ASP A 144 16.60 -1.64 -17.75
N PHE A 145 17.00 -0.80 -18.72
CA PHE A 145 16.34 -0.72 -20.03
C PHE A 145 16.77 -1.81 -21.02
N GLU A 146 17.75 -2.64 -20.67
CA GLU A 146 18.30 -3.69 -21.54
C GLU A 146 17.77 -5.08 -21.16
N ARG A 147 17.03 -5.19 -20.05
CA ARG A 147 16.42 -6.42 -19.58
C ARG A 147 15.38 -6.93 -20.56
N THR A 148 15.17 -8.24 -20.50
CA THR A 148 14.06 -8.89 -21.20
C THR A 148 12.78 -8.68 -20.39
N ALA A 149 11.81 -7.99 -20.98
CA ALA A 149 10.49 -7.82 -20.41
C ALA A 149 9.63 -9.08 -20.59
N MET A 150 8.55 -9.19 -19.85
CA MET A 150 7.48 -10.19 -19.98
C MET A 150 7.94 -11.65 -19.80
N ALA A 151 9.18 -11.87 -19.37
CA ALA A 151 9.70 -13.21 -19.08
C ALA A 151 8.90 -13.91 -17.98
N TRP A 152 8.41 -13.15 -17.00
CA TRP A 152 7.53 -13.61 -15.91
C TRP A 152 6.13 -14.07 -16.40
N MET A 153 5.74 -13.69 -17.63
CA MET A 153 4.53 -14.19 -18.29
C MET A 153 4.79 -15.41 -19.20
N GLY A 154 6.06 -15.75 -19.43
CA GLY A 154 6.46 -16.79 -20.39
C GLY A 154 6.57 -16.30 -21.84
N THR A 155 6.51 -15.00 -22.07
CA THR A 155 6.60 -14.36 -23.39
C THR A 155 7.71 -13.31 -23.42
N PRO A 156 8.99 -13.71 -23.26
CA PRO A 156 10.10 -12.78 -23.19
C PRO A 156 10.17 -11.89 -24.44
N THR A 157 10.22 -10.58 -24.25
CA THR A 157 10.23 -9.57 -25.32
C THR A 157 11.19 -8.43 -24.98
N PRO A 158 11.76 -7.72 -25.96
CA PRO A 158 12.41 -6.43 -25.72
C PRO A 158 11.45 -5.43 -25.06
N ILE A 159 11.94 -4.56 -24.15
CA ILE A 159 11.10 -3.57 -23.45
C ILE A 159 10.28 -2.69 -24.42
N ALA A 160 10.90 -2.26 -25.53
CA ALA A 160 10.23 -1.44 -26.53
C ALA A 160 9.11 -2.17 -27.29
N GLU A 161 9.03 -3.49 -27.15
CA GLU A 161 8.05 -4.38 -27.79
C GLU A 161 7.12 -5.03 -26.73
N MET A 162 7.04 -4.48 -25.51
CA MET A 162 5.96 -4.85 -24.59
C MET A 162 4.61 -4.46 -25.21
N ASP A 163 3.57 -5.24 -24.90
CA ASP A 163 2.24 -5.03 -25.48
C ASP A 163 1.77 -3.59 -25.27
N GLY A 164 1.32 -2.94 -26.35
CA GLY A 164 0.80 -1.57 -26.34
C GLY A 164 1.86 -0.45 -26.25
N MET A 165 3.16 -0.78 -26.15
CA MET A 165 4.20 0.24 -26.21
C MET A 165 4.23 0.90 -27.59
N GLN A 166 4.35 2.22 -27.59
CA GLN A 166 4.47 3.04 -28.77
C GLN A 166 5.95 3.14 -29.18
N SER A 167 6.20 2.99 -30.47
CA SER A 167 7.54 3.13 -31.05
C SER A 167 8.06 4.57 -30.94
N SER A 168 9.37 4.74 -31.14
CA SER A 168 9.97 6.08 -31.21
C SER A 168 9.38 6.95 -32.31
N ASP A 169 8.98 6.35 -33.43
CA ASP A 169 8.39 7.04 -34.58
C ASP A 169 6.96 7.49 -34.29
N GLU A 170 6.16 6.66 -33.60
CA GLU A 170 4.82 7.04 -33.13
C GLU A 170 4.88 8.15 -32.08
N MET A 171 5.81 8.07 -31.13
CA MET A 171 6.05 9.15 -30.17
C MET A 171 6.52 10.45 -30.85
N ALA A 172 7.29 10.36 -31.94
CA ALA A 172 7.65 11.52 -32.75
C ALA A 172 6.44 12.09 -33.51
N ALA A 173 5.56 11.22 -34.03
CA ALA A 173 4.32 11.60 -34.69
C ALA A 173 3.37 12.33 -33.72
N LEU A 174 3.19 11.85 -32.49
CA LEU A 174 2.39 12.52 -31.46
C LEU A 174 2.90 13.92 -31.15
N ARG A 175 4.23 14.09 -31.03
CA ARG A 175 4.84 15.41 -30.80
C ARG A 175 4.64 16.35 -31.99
N ALA A 176 4.67 15.84 -33.21
CA ALA A 176 4.54 16.62 -34.43
C ALA A 176 3.08 16.93 -34.82
N ALA A 177 2.11 16.12 -34.38
CA ALA A 177 0.71 16.32 -34.66
C ALA A 177 0.19 17.59 -33.97
N GLU A 178 -0.81 18.23 -34.59
CA GLU A 178 -1.43 19.46 -34.13
C GLU A 178 -2.95 19.39 -34.24
N GLY A 179 -3.65 20.22 -33.46
CA GLY A 179 -5.09 20.37 -33.59
C GLY A 179 -5.87 19.10 -33.20
N PRO A 180 -7.09 18.93 -33.74
CA PRO A 180 -7.93 17.76 -33.48
C PRO A 180 -7.27 16.43 -33.86
N ASP A 181 -6.38 16.41 -34.86
CA ASP A 181 -5.67 15.20 -35.28
C ASP A 181 -4.71 14.73 -34.18
N LYS A 182 -4.11 15.65 -33.41
CA LYS A 182 -3.29 15.32 -32.24
C LYS A 182 -4.11 14.68 -31.12
N ASP A 183 -5.29 15.23 -30.86
CA ASP A 183 -6.21 14.71 -29.85
C ASP A 183 -6.65 13.28 -30.19
N LEU A 184 -7.01 13.03 -31.44
CA LEU A 184 -7.39 11.70 -31.92
C LEU A 184 -6.23 10.71 -31.82
N LEU A 185 -5.05 11.09 -32.31
CA LEU A 185 -3.86 10.24 -32.27
C LEU A 185 -3.49 9.85 -30.83
N PHE A 186 -3.56 10.79 -29.88
CA PHE A 186 -3.32 10.47 -28.47
C PHE A 186 -4.30 9.43 -27.93
N LEU A 187 -5.60 9.59 -28.18
CA LEU A 187 -6.62 8.66 -27.67
C LEU A 187 -6.44 7.27 -28.27
N GLU A 188 -6.09 7.18 -29.55
CA GLU A 188 -5.81 5.90 -30.23
C GLU A 188 -4.57 5.20 -29.65
N MET A 189 -3.47 5.94 -29.50
CA MET A 189 -2.22 5.43 -28.91
C MET A 189 -2.43 5.00 -27.45
N MET A 190 -3.12 5.81 -26.65
CA MET A 190 -3.39 5.49 -25.26
C MET A 190 -4.36 4.31 -25.11
N ASN A 191 -5.33 4.15 -26.01
CA ASN A 191 -6.17 2.95 -26.07
C ASN A 191 -5.36 1.68 -26.32
N ASP A 192 -4.43 1.71 -27.26
CA ASP A 192 -3.54 0.58 -27.55
C ASP A 192 -2.63 0.27 -26.37
N HIS A 193 -2.03 1.32 -25.79
CA HIS A 193 -1.22 1.23 -24.59
C HIS A 193 -1.98 0.56 -23.43
N HIS A 194 -3.17 1.06 -23.10
CA HIS A 194 -3.99 0.50 -22.04
C HIS A 194 -4.39 -0.95 -22.27
N ARG A 195 -4.61 -1.38 -23.52
CA ARG A 195 -4.89 -2.80 -23.80
C ARG A 195 -3.72 -3.70 -23.42
N GLY A 196 -2.49 -3.26 -23.68
CA GLY A 196 -1.28 -3.94 -23.19
C GLY A 196 -1.19 -3.94 -21.66
N GLY A 197 -1.49 -2.80 -21.03
CA GLY A 197 -1.57 -2.65 -19.59
C GLY A 197 -2.57 -3.62 -18.94
N VAL A 198 -3.76 -3.74 -19.51
CA VAL A 198 -4.80 -4.70 -19.09
C VAL A 198 -4.30 -6.13 -19.23
N HIS A 199 -3.71 -6.50 -20.36
CA HIS A 199 -3.21 -7.87 -20.58
C HIS A 199 -2.18 -8.30 -19.53
N MET A 200 -1.19 -7.45 -19.23
CA MET A 200 -0.21 -7.70 -18.16
C MET A 200 -0.87 -7.81 -16.79
N SER A 201 -1.79 -6.88 -16.50
CA SER A 201 -2.48 -6.81 -15.21
C SER A 201 -3.38 -8.02 -14.97
N GLU A 202 -4.07 -8.51 -16.01
CA GLU A 202 -4.91 -9.71 -15.93
C GLU A 202 -4.10 -10.97 -15.61
N TYR A 203 -2.87 -11.07 -16.11
CA TYR A 203 -1.99 -12.17 -15.76
C TYR A 203 -1.55 -12.08 -14.30
N ALA A 204 -1.09 -10.90 -13.87
CA ALA A 204 -0.55 -10.66 -12.54
C ALA A 204 -1.60 -10.84 -11.43
N GLN A 205 -2.85 -10.37 -11.62
CA GLN A 205 -3.90 -10.52 -10.60
C GLN A 205 -4.18 -11.98 -10.20
N VAL A 206 -3.93 -12.92 -11.12
CA VAL A 206 -4.13 -14.37 -10.91
C VAL A 206 -2.87 -15.04 -10.35
N ARG A 207 -1.68 -14.60 -10.76
CA ARG A 207 -0.42 -15.36 -10.59
C ARG A 207 0.62 -14.73 -9.66
N ALA A 208 0.50 -13.43 -9.35
CA ALA A 208 1.37 -12.80 -8.36
C ALA A 208 1.19 -13.46 -6.98
N GLU A 209 2.27 -13.55 -6.19
CA GLU A 209 2.26 -14.18 -4.88
C GLU A 209 1.87 -13.18 -3.78
N ASP A 210 2.31 -11.92 -3.89
CA ASP A 210 2.00 -10.87 -2.93
C ASP A 210 0.55 -10.37 -3.14
N PRO A 211 -0.31 -10.44 -2.10
CA PRO A 211 -1.70 -9.99 -2.20
C PRO A 211 -1.85 -8.50 -2.58
N ARG A 212 -0.86 -7.66 -2.27
CA ARG A 212 -0.83 -6.23 -2.66
C ARG A 212 -0.68 -6.09 -4.17
N VAL A 213 0.24 -6.85 -4.78
CA VAL A 213 0.46 -6.86 -6.23
C VAL A 213 -0.77 -7.37 -6.96
N ARG A 214 -1.35 -8.49 -6.49
CA ARG A 214 -2.58 -9.04 -7.08
C ARG A 214 -3.72 -8.03 -7.11
N ARG A 215 -3.96 -7.37 -5.97
CA ARG A 215 -5.01 -6.35 -5.83
C ARG A 215 -4.73 -5.14 -6.71
N GLN A 216 -3.49 -4.68 -6.76
CA GLN A 216 -3.12 -3.56 -7.61
C GLN A 216 -3.33 -3.88 -9.09
N ALA A 217 -2.94 -5.07 -9.53
CA ALA A 217 -3.16 -5.54 -10.89
C ALA A 217 -4.66 -5.65 -11.23
N GLU A 218 -5.49 -6.17 -10.32
CA GLU A 218 -6.96 -6.20 -10.50
C GLU A 218 -7.55 -4.79 -10.69
N LEU A 219 -7.10 -3.83 -9.87
CA LEU A 219 -7.53 -2.43 -9.97
C LEU A 219 -7.05 -1.78 -11.27
N MET A 220 -5.80 -1.98 -11.66
CA MET A 220 -5.23 -1.49 -12.91
C MET A 220 -5.99 -2.04 -14.12
N ALA A 221 -6.25 -3.35 -14.17
CA ALA A 221 -7.01 -3.97 -15.26
C ALA A 221 -8.43 -3.38 -15.35
N THR A 222 -9.09 -3.20 -14.21
CA THR A 222 -10.45 -2.64 -14.15
C THR A 222 -10.48 -1.19 -14.60
N ASN A 223 -9.58 -0.35 -14.07
CA ASN A 223 -9.57 1.08 -14.38
C ASN A 223 -9.18 1.33 -15.83
N GLN A 224 -8.12 0.68 -16.33
CA GLN A 224 -7.70 0.83 -17.71
C GLN A 224 -8.77 0.34 -18.70
N ALA A 225 -9.52 -0.72 -18.37
CA ALA A 225 -10.67 -1.15 -19.19
C ALA A 225 -11.79 -0.10 -19.24
N ILE A 226 -12.06 0.60 -18.14
CA ILE A 226 -13.04 1.69 -18.11
C ILE A 226 -12.54 2.87 -18.95
N GLU A 227 -11.28 3.27 -18.77
CA GLU A 227 -10.65 4.36 -19.51
C GLU A 227 -10.64 4.07 -21.03
N ILE A 228 -10.43 2.82 -21.45
CA ILE A 228 -10.55 2.41 -22.86
C ILE A 228 -11.94 2.71 -23.42
N GLU A 229 -13.01 2.37 -22.69
CA GLU A 229 -14.38 2.63 -23.14
C GLU A 229 -14.69 4.13 -23.21
N GLU A 230 -14.17 4.91 -22.25
CA GLU A 230 -14.31 6.37 -22.25
C GLU A 230 -13.58 7.01 -23.44
N MET A 231 -12.35 6.57 -23.72
CA MET A 231 -11.56 7.02 -24.88
C MET A 231 -12.22 6.60 -26.21
N ASN A 232 -12.73 5.37 -26.33
CA ASN A 232 -13.49 4.94 -27.51
C ASN A 232 -14.72 5.81 -27.76
N GLY A 233 -15.42 6.21 -26.70
CA GLY A 233 -16.55 7.13 -26.79
C GLY A 233 -16.13 8.54 -27.21
N LEU A 234 -14.96 9.01 -26.74
CA LEU A 234 -14.40 10.30 -27.15
C LEU A 234 -13.97 10.30 -28.62
N ILE A 235 -13.27 9.26 -29.07
CA ILE A 235 -12.86 9.07 -30.46
C ILE A 235 -14.07 9.18 -31.38
N GLN A 236 -15.14 8.42 -31.11
CA GLN A 236 -16.36 8.44 -31.93
C GLN A 236 -17.00 9.82 -32.03
N ARG A 237 -17.01 10.61 -30.94
CA ARG A 237 -17.53 11.98 -30.95
C ARG A 237 -16.66 12.93 -31.76
N LEU A 238 -15.34 12.83 -31.61
CA LEU A 238 -14.39 13.65 -32.36
C LEU A 238 -14.47 13.38 -33.86
N GLU A 239 -14.57 12.12 -34.28
CA GLU A 239 -14.76 11.72 -35.68
C GLU A 239 -16.07 12.26 -36.28
N GLN A 240 -17.10 12.43 -35.46
CA GLN A 240 -18.39 13.01 -35.86
C GLN A 240 -18.38 14.55 -35.84
N GLY A 241 -17.27 15.18 -35.43
CA GLY A 241 -17.14 16.62 -35.31
C GLY A 241 -17.86 17.21 -34.11
N GLU A 242 -18.25 16.39 -33.12
CA GLU A 242 -18.93 16.84 -31.91
C GLU A 242 -17.91 17.43 -30.92
N GLN A 243 -18.02 18.75 -30.71
CA GLN A 243 -17.24 19.48 -29.70
C GLN A 243 -17.98 19.46 -28.35
N PRO A 244 -17.29 19.54 -27.21
CA PRO A 244 -17.95 19.59 -25.91
C PRO A 244 -18.90 20.78 -25.79
N GLY A 245 -20.20 20.51 -25.60
CA GLY A 245 -21.23 21.52 -25.38
C GLY A 245 -22.20 21.77 -26.55
N GLY A 246 -22.17 20.95 -27.60
CA GLY A 246 -23.17 20.90 -28.68
C GLY A 246 -24.37 20.01 -28.37
#